data_AF-A0A1W5D0M9-F1
#
_entry.id   AF-A0A1W5D0M9-F1
#
_cell.length_a   1.000
_cell.length_b   1.000
_cell.length_c   1.000
_cell.angle_alpha   90.00
_cell.angle_beta   90.00
_cell.angle_gamma   90.00
#
_symmetry.space_group_name_H-M   'P 1'
#
loop_
_entity.id
_entity.type
_entity.pdbx_description
1 polymer ?
#
loop_
_entity_poly.entity_id
_entity_poly.type
_entity_poly.pdbx_seq_one_letter_code
_entity_poly.pdbx_strand_id
1 'polypeptide(L)'
;MLARGALIKPWLFEEIASGQYLDKSATERLAMVDQYVRFGLETWGADEMGVGTTRRFLLVGLLEVLTQWLQDRPSAWRGRNELESLLGSGDFRDWIKISEMFLGPAHKDFRFAPKHKSNSYEIEAEG
;
A
#
# COMPACT_ATOMS: atom_id res chain seq x y z
N MET A 1 4.78 -17.82 9.32
CA MET A 1 4.80 -18.18 7.89
C MET A 1 4.77 -16.89 7.09
N LEU A 2 5.70 -16.71 6.14
CA LEU A 2 5.76 -15.54 5.26
C LEU A 2 5.35 -15.97 3.84
N ALA A 3 4.62 -15.11 3.14
CA ALA A 3 4.17 -15.38 1.76
C ALA A 3 4.31 -14.10 0.91
N ARG A 4 3.25 -13.29 0.83
CA ARG A 4 3.21 -12.08 -0.03
C ARG A 4 4.32 -11.06 0.27
N GLY A 5 4.64 -10.84 1.55
CA GLY A 5 5.71 -9.92 1.95
C GLY A 5 7.09 -10.30 1.42
N ALA A 6 7.36 -11.60 1.20
CA ALA A 6 8.60 -12.07 0.62
C ALA A 6 8.68 -11.87 -0.90
N LEU A 7 7.54 -11.72 -1.59
CA LEU A 7 7.50 -11.38 -3.01
C LEU A 7 7.81 -9.90 -3.23
N ILE A 8 7.25 -9.04 -2.39
CA ILE A 8 7.45 -7.58 -2.45
C ILE A 8 8.87 -7.20 -2.00
N LYS A 9 9.39 -7.89 -0.97
CA LYS A 9 10.69 -7.62 -0.38
C LYS A 9 11.51 -8.90 -0.27
N PRO A 10 12.25 -9.29 -1.32
CA PRO A 10 13.01 -10.55 -1.34
C PRO A 10 14.06 -10.69 -0.24
N TRP A 11 14.59 -9.57 0.29
CA TRP A 11 15.56 -9.56 1.40
C TRP A 11 14.92 -9.49 2.79
N LEU A 12 13.59 -9.62 2.90
CA LEU A 12 12.89 -9.64 4.18
C LEU A 12 13.43 -10.69 5.16
N PHE A 13 13.90 -11.83 4.65
CA PHE A 13 14.51 -12.87 5.47
C PHE A 13 15.83 -12.40 6.11
N GLU A 14 16.61 -11.59 5.40
CA GLU A 14 17.87 -11.02 5.88
C GLU A 14 17.60 -9.96 6.97
N GLU A 15 16.54 -9.15 6.80
CA GLU A 15 16.10 -8.20 7.82
C GLU A 15 15.64 -8.90 9.10
N ILE A 16 14.84 -9.96 8.96
CA ILE A 16 14.36 -10.72 10.12
C ILE A 16 15.53 -11.40 10.85
N ALA A 17 16.49 -11.94 10.11
CA ALA A 17 17.67 -12.59 10.69
C ALA A 17 18.61 -11.58 11.38
N SER A 18 18.77 -10.39 10.80
CA SER A 18 19.64 -9.33 11.36
C SER A 18 18.95 -8.47 12.42
N GLY A 19 17.61 -8.51 12.50
CA GLY A 19 16.82 -7.64 13.37
C GLY A 19 16.90 -6.16 12.97
N GLN A 20 17.33 -5.85 11.75
CA GLN A 20 17.54 -4.49 11.26
C GLN A 20 16.74 -4.24 9.98
N TYR A 21 16.35 -2.98 9.79
CA TYR A 21 15.79 -2.53 8.52
C TYR A 21 16.93 -2.32 7.52
N LEU A 22 16.87 -3.03 6.41
CA LEU A 22 17.84 -3.00 5.33
C LEU A 22 17.23 -2.28 4.13
N ASP A 23 17.80 -1.13 3.80
CA ASP A 23 17.51 -0.45 2.55
C ASP A 23 18.57 -0.82 1.50
N LYS A 24 18.28 -1.89 0.73
CA LYS A 24 19.17 -2.31 -0.36
C LYS A 24 19.16 -1.28 -1.48
N SER A 25 20.35 -0.93 -1.96
CA SER A 25 20.56 -0.07 -3.12
C SER A 25 19.95 -0.66 -4.39
N ALA A 26 19.72 0.19 -5.41
CA ALA A 26 19.18 -0.26 -6.69
C ALA A 26 20.04 -1.37 -7.35
N THR A 27 21.36 -1.30 -7.20
CA THR A 27 22.30 -2.30 -7.73
C THR A 27 22.14 -3.65 -7.05
N GLU A 28 22.01 -3.67 -5.73
CA GLU A 28 21.77 -4.91 -4.98
C GLU A 28 20.43 -5.53 -5.36
N ARG A 29 19.38 -4.71 -5.49
CA ARG A 29 18.06 -5.18 -5.94
C ARG A 29 18.14 -5.79 -7.35
N LEU A 30 18.87 -5.15 -8.26
CA LEU A 30 19.08 -5.67 -9.63
C LEU A 30 19.86 -6.98 -9.63
N ALA A 31 20.87 -7.12 -8.78
CA ALA A 31 21.62 -8.37 -8.62
C ALA A 31 20.71 -9.54 -8.15
N MET A 32 19.73 -9.25 -7.29
CA MET A 32 18.73 -10.26 -6.89
C MET A 32 17.83 -10.68 -8.06
N VAL A 33 17.48 -9.74 -8.96
CA VAL A 33 16.74 -10.07 -10.19
C VAL A 33 17.57 -10.94 -11.12
N ASP A 34 18.88 -10.66 -11.28
CA ASP A 34 19.79 -11.52 -12.06
C ASP A 34 19.83 -12.94 -11.49
N GLN A 35 19.98 -13.08 -10.17
CA GLN A 35 19.94 -14.37 -9.50
C GLN A 35 18.62 -15.10 -9.73
N TYR A 36 17.48 -14.41 -9.62
CA TYR A 36 16.17 -14.97 -9.89
C TYR A 36 16.06 -15.53 -11.32
N VAL A 37 16.50 -14.77 -12.31
CA VAL A 37 16.47 -15.19 -13.72
C VAL A 37 17.36 -16.40 -13.94
N ARG A 38 18.56 -16.43 -13.37
CA ARG A 38 19.47 -17.59 -13.47
C ARG A 38 18.82 -18.86 -12.91
N PHE A 39 18.28 -18.80 -11.70
CA PHE A 39 17.59 -19.96 -11.10
C PHE A 39 16.35 -20.37 -11.88
N GLY A 40 15.63 -19.39 -12.44
CA GLY A 40 14.49 -19.68 -13.30
C GLY A 40 14.90 -20.45 -14.57
N LEU A 41 15.96 -20.01 -15.25
CA LEU A 41 16.46 -20.69 -16.44
C LEU A 41 17.07 -22.07 -16.12
N GLU A 42 17.71 -22.25 -14.97
CA GLU A 42 18.16 -23.57 -14.48
C GLU A 42 16.99 -24.52 -14.23
N THR A 43 15.87 -23.99 -13.71
CA THR A 43 14.70 -24.78 -13.34
C THR A 43 13.81 -25.13 -14.54
N TRP A 44 13.52 -24.15 -15.38
CA TRP A 44 12.55 -24.28 -16.47
C TRP A 44 13.19 -24.45 -17.85
N GLY A 45 14.51 -24.28 -17.97
CA GLY A 45 15.23 -24.36 -19.23
C GLY A 45 15.42 -23.00 -19.91
N ALA A 46 16.40 -22.96 -20.81
CA ALA A 46 16.70 -21.80 -21.66
C ALA A 46 16.03 -21.87 -23.04
N ASP A 47 15.12 -22.83 -23.24
CA ASP A 47 14.27 -22.90 -24.41
C ASP A 47 13.17 -21.83 -24.36
N GLU A 48 12.47 -21.61 -25.47
CA GLU A 48 11.48 -20.54 -25.60
C GLU A 48 10.38 -20.63 -24.53
N MET A 49 9.99 -21.86 -24.17
CA MET A 49 8.99 -22.13 -23.13
C MET A 49 9.53 -21.84 -21.72
N GLY A 50 10.75 -22.26 -21.40
CA GLY A 50 11.38 -22.00 -20.10
C GLY A 50 11.66 -20.52 -19.87
N VAL A 51 12.13 -19.81 -20.90
CA VAL A 51 12.30 -18.35 -20.87
C VAL A 51 10.95 -17.64 -20.67
N GLY A 52 9.90 -18.07 -21.40
CA GLY A 52 8.56 -17.52 -21.25
C GLY A 52 7.97 -17.71 -19.84
N THR A 53 8.23 -18.87 -19.25
CA THR A 53 7.78 -19.22 -17.88
C THR A 53 8.52 -18.38 -16.83
N THR A 54 9.85 -18.32 -16.91
CA THR A 54 10.69 -17.50 -16.03
C THR A 54 10.25 -16.03 -16.05
N ARG A 55 10.03 -15.49 -17.26
CA ARG A 55 9.56 -14.11 -17.45
C ARG A 55 8.20 -13.87 -16.80
N ARG A 56 7.25 -14.80 -16.95
CA ARG A 56 5.91 -14.66 -16.36
C ARG A 56 5.98 -14.56 -14.84
N PHE A 57 6.75 -15.42 -14.17
CA PHE A 57 6.85 -15.36 -12.72
C PHE A 57 7.65 -14.15 -12.23
N LEU A 58 8.70 -13.73 -12.94
CA LEU A 58 9.43 -12.49 -12.62
C LEU A 58 8.49 -11.28 -12.63
N LEU A 59 7.64 -11.16 -13.65
CA LEU A 59 6.72 -10.05 -13.80
C LEU A 59 5.59 -10.05 -12.75
N VAL A 60 5.16 -11.23 -12.27
CA VAL A 60 4.21 -11.33 -11.14
C VAL A 60 4.85 -10.86 -9.83
N GLY A 61 6.14 -11.10 -9.62
CA GLY A 61 6.88 -10.63 -8.44
C GLY A 61 7.22 -9.13 -8.44
N LEU A 62 7.37 -8.52 -9.62
CA LEU A 62 7.65 -7.08 -9.79
C LEU A 62 6.41 -6.20 -9.61
N LEU A 63 5.21 -6.77 -9.61
CA LEU A 63 3.99 -6.04 -9.26
C LEU A 63 3.98 -5.81 -7.74
N GLU A 64 4.57 -4.69 -7.32
CA GLU A 64 4.55 -4.17 -5.94
C GLU A 64 3.12 -4.07 -5.36
N VAL A 65 2.13 -4.00 -6.25
CA VAL A 65 0.72 -4.18 -5.93
C VAL A 65 0.27 -5.57 -6.41
N LEU A 66 0.25 -6.54 -5.50
CA LEU A 66 -0.59 -7.72 -5.65
C LEU A 66 -2.03 -7.22 -5.67
N THR A 67 -2.55 -7.04 -6.89
CA THR A 67 -3.96 -6.79 -7.24
C THR A 67 -4.86 -6.69 -6.01
N GLN A 68 -5.03 -5.48 -5.49
CA GLN A 68 -6.24 -5.14 -4.76
C GLN A 68 -7.39 -5.60 -5.67
N TRP A 69 -8.34 -6.36 -5.14
CA TRP A 69 -9.56 -6.64 -5.90
C TRP A 69 -10.09 -5.29 -6.41
N LEU A 70 -10.74 -5.23 -7.59
CA LEU A 70 -11.19 -3.96 -8.18
C LEU A 70 -12.09 -3.13 -7.22
N GLN A 71 -12.63 -3.78 -6.17
CA GLN A 71 -13.48 -3.21 -5.13
C GLN A 71 -12.76 -2.96 -3.79
N ASP A 72 -11.51 -3.38 -3.62
CA ASP A 72 -10.78 -3.20 -2.37
C ASP A 72 -10.44 -1.72 -2.16
N ARG A 73 -10.92 -1.18 -1.05
CA ARG A 73 -10.51 0.16 -0.60
C ARG A 73 -9.16 0.08 0.10
N PRO A 74 -8.25 1.05 -0.10
CA PRO A 74 -7.14 1.24 0.81
C PRO A 74 -7.68 1.45 2.23
N SER A 75 -7.02 0.83 3.21
CA SER A 75 -7.35 1.00 4.63
C SER A 75 -7.47 2.48 4.99
N ALA A 76 -8.44 2.83 5.85
CA ALA A 76 -8.58 4.20 6.35
C ALA A 76 -7.23 4.71 6.87
N TRP A 77 -6.75 5.80 6.30
CA TRP A 77 -5.46 6.37 6.66
C TRP A 77 -5.52 6.87 8.10
N ARG A 78 -4.56 6.43 8.93
CA ARG A 78 -4.41 6.89 10.31
C ARG A 78 -3.12 7.69 10.41
N GLY A 79 -3.26 8.99 10.66
CA GLY A 79 -2.14 9.89 10.87
C GLY A 79 -1.37 9.54 12.15
N ARG A 80 -0.16 10.08 12.30
CA ARG A 80 0.71 9.82 13.47
C ARG A 80 0.16 10.43 14.76
N ASN A 81 -0.76 11.39 14.63
CA ASN A 81 -1.51 11.99 15.71
C ASN A 81 -2.96 12.28 15.25
N GLU A 82 -3.81 12.72 16.19
CA GLU A 82 -5.23 12.99 15.93
C GLU A 82 -5.44 14.12 14.91
N LEU A 83 -4.59 15.16 14.93
CA LEU A 83 -4.69 16.27 14.00
C LEU A 83 -4.35 15.85 12.56
N GLU A 84 -3.29 15.06 12.38
CA GLU A 84 -2.96 14.47 11.09
C GLU A 84 -4.14 13.64 10.62
N SER A 85 -4.66 12.74 11.45
CA SER A 85 -5.81 11.89 11.12
C SER A 85 -7.05 12.71 10.71
N LEU A 86 -7.31 13.83 11.40
CA LEU A 86 -8.41 14.74 11.09
C LEU A 86 -8.22 15.41 9.71
N LEU A 87 -7.00 15.82 9.38
CA LEU A 87 -6.65 16.46 8.10
C LEU A 87 -6.71 15.50 6.89
N GLY A 88 -6.62 14.20 7.12
CA GLY A 88 -6.79 13.19 6.07
C GLY A 88 -8.14 12.46 6.11
N SER A 89 -9.10 12.97 6.89
CA SER A 89 -10.42 12.36 6.99
C SER A 89 -11.22 12.53 5.68
N GLY A 90 -11.90 11.45 5.29
CA GLY A 90 -12.82 11.45 4.15
C GLY A 90 -14.23 11.94 4.50
N ASP A 91 -14.52 12.24 5.77
CA ASP A 91 -15.79 12.84 6.22
C ASP A 91 -15.73 14.37 6.13
N PHE A 92 -16.71 14.98 5.46
CA PHE A 92 -16.81 16.43 5.33
C PHE A 92 -17.03 17.14 6.67
N ARG A 93 -17.58 16.45 7.68
CA ARG A 93 -17.82 17.01 9.03
C ARG A 93 -16.52 17.37 9.74
N ASP A 94 -15.48 16.57 9.54
CA ASP A 94 -14.15 16.83 10.09
C ASP A 94 -13.53 18.09 9.47
N TRP A 95 -13.77 18.32 8.18
CA TRP A 95 -13.34 19.55 7.49
C TRP A 95 -14.10 20.79 7.97
N ILE A 96 -15.39 20.66 8.32
CA ILE A 96 -16.13 21.74 8.97
C ILE A 96 -15.48 22.07 10.31
N LYS A 97 -15.19 21.05 11.14
CA LYS A 97 -14.51 21.23 12.42
C LYS A 97 -13.13 21.88 12.28
N ILE A 98 -12.35 21.51 11.27
CA ILE A 98 -11.06 22.16 10.95
C ILE A 98 -11.31 23.63 10.59
N SER A 99 -12.30 23.93 9.75
CA SER A 99 -12.60 25.31 9.37
C SER A 99 -12.98 26.16 10.58
N GLU A 100 -13.72 25.61 11.54
CA GLU A 100 -14.12 26.30 12.76
C GLU A 100 -12.93 26.67 13.66
N MET A 101 -11.85 25.87 13.64
CA MET A 101 -10.61 26.18 14.38
C MET A 101 -9.94 27.48 13.89
N PHE A 102 -10.08 27.81 12.60
CA PHE A 102 -9.43 28.99 12.01
C PHE A 102 -10.39 30.17 11.80
N LEU A 103 -11.67 29.89 11.50
CA LEU A 103 -12.65 30.88 11.10
C LEU A 103 -13.68 31.20 12.19
N GLY A 104 -13.62 30.51 13.34
CA GLY A 104 -14.62 30.58 14.40
C GLY A 104 -15.81 29.65 14.14
N PRO A 105 -16.74 29.51 15.10
CA PRO A 105 -17.85 28.55 15.01
C PRO A 105 -18.73 28.86 13.80
N ALA A 106 -19.12 27.82 13.05
CA ALA A 106 -20.00 27.98 11.91
C ALA A 106 -21.37 28.52 12.37
N HIS A 107 -22.00 29.35 11.54
CA HIS A 107 -23.35 29.85 11.82
C HIS A 107 -24.33 28.67 11.92
N LYS A 108 -25.34 28.76 12.79
CA LYS A 108 -26.30 27.66 13.07
C LYS A 108 -27.05 27.16 11.83
N ASP A 109 -27.17 28.00 10.81
CA ASP A 109 -27.84 27.70 9.55
C ASP A 109 -26.90 27.22 8.44
N PHE A 110 -25.59 27.15 8.71
CA PHE A 110 -24.62 26.67 7.73
C PHE A 110 -24.80 25.17 7.50
N ARG A 111 -25.13 24.81 6.27
CA ARG A 111 -25.24 23.41 5.83
C ARG A 111 -24.36 23.18 4.63
N PHE A 112 -23.39 22.29 4.78
CA PHE A 112 -22.59 21.79 3.69
C PHE A 112 -22.98 20.35 3.39
N ALA A 113 -23.31 20.07 2.13
CA ALA A 113 -23.58 18.72 1.64
C ALA A 113 -22.69 18.48 0.41
N PRO A 114 -21.76 17.51 0.45
CA PRO A 114 -20.91 17.23 -0.69
C PRO A 114 -21.73 16.75 -1.89
N LYS A 115 -21.45 17.31 -3.07
CA LYS A 115 -22.16 17.03 -4.34
C LYS A 115 -22.06 15.57 -4.79
N HIS A 116 -20.96 14.92 -4.44
CA HIS A 116 -20.76 13.49 -4.64
C HIS A 116 -20.87 12.82 -3.28
N LYS A 117 -21.71 11.78 -3.15
CA LYS A 117 -21.73 10.90 -1.98
C LYS A 117 -20.36 10.22 -1.89
N SER A 118 -19.39 10.88 -1.26
CA SER A 118 -18.24 10.20 -0.72
C SER A 118 -18.80 9.21 0.30
N ASN A 119 -18.68 7.90 0.02
CA ASN A 119 -18.91 6.86 1.02
C ASN A 119 -17.84 7.02 2.11
N SER A 120 -17.88 8.08 2.92
CA SER A 120 -17.05 8.20 4.11
C SER A 120 -17.33 6.98 4.97
N TYR A 121 -16.30 6.41 5.61
CA TYR A 121 -16.49 5.30 6.53
C TYR A 121 -17.57 5.70 7.55
N GLU A 122 -18.74 5.05 7.52
CA GLU A 122 -19.68 5.20 8.63
C GLU A 122 -18.99 4.58 9.84
N ILE A 123 -18.61 5.42 10.79
CA ILE A 123 -18.13 4.95 12.08
C ILE A 123 -19.37 4.42 12.78
N GLU A 124 -19.66 3.11 12.64
CA GLU A 124 -20.52 2.38 13.57
C GLU A 124 -19.85 2.46 14.94
N ALA A 125 -20.24 3.46 15.73
CA ALA A 125 -20.01 3.47 17.16
C ALA A 125 -21.11 2.60 17.78
N GLU A 126 -20.72 1.47 18.35
CA GLU A 126 -21.59 0.60 19.15
C GLU A 126 -22.37 1.42 20.20
N GLY A 127 -23.68 1.19 20.25
CA GLY A 127 -24.63 1.80 21.18
C GLY A 127 -26.08 1.64 20.73
#